data_AF-A0A7W9HR34-F1
#
_entry.id   AF-A0A7W9HR34-F1
#
_cell.length_a   1.000
_cell.length_b   1.000
_cell.length_c   1.000
_cell.angle_alpha   90.00
_cell.angle_beta   90.00
_cell.angle_gamma   90.00
#
_symmetry.space_group_name_H-M   'P 1'
#
loop_
_entity.id
_entity.type
_entity.pdbx_description
1 polymer ?
#
loop_
_entity_poly.entity_id
_entity_poly.type
_entity_poly.pdbx_seq_one_letter_code
_entity_poly.pdbx_strand_id
1 'polypeptide(L)'
;MDKPDRRWKLNDEWSTLHIEGGLVLAFQRAVDYVAPEWPDPGKPQQFHLDVGVKDLGLAKAEVLRLGGTLLDDSQEVWWVFADPAGHPFCLVWE
;
A
#
# COMPACT_ATOMS: atom_id res chain seq x y z
N MET A 1 4.37 -2.24 14.03
CA MET A 1 5.56 -2.33 13.15
C MET A 1 6.73 -2.88 13.93
N ASP A 2 7.75 -3.34 13.22
CA ASP A 2 9.10 -3.63 13.71
C ASP A 2 9.14 -4.54 14.94
N LYS A 3 8.27 -5.57 14.95
CA LYS A 3 8.25 -6.54 16.05
C LYS A 3 9.52 -7.40 15.95
N PRO A 4 10.24 -7.65 17.06
CA PRO A 4 11.41 -8.51 17.05
C PRO A 4 11.09 -9.90 16.47
N ASP A 5 11.85 -10.31 15.47
CA ASP A 5 11.72 -11.61 14.80
C ASP A 5 13.09 -12.05 14.29
N ARG A 6 13.45 -13.32 14.50
CA ARG A 6 14.76 -13.88 14.09
C ARG A 6 14.98 -13.90 12.58
N ARG A 7 13.93 -13.74 11.77
CA ARG A 7 13.99 -13.77 10.31
C ARG A 7 14.53 -12.47 9.71
N TRP A 8 14.44 -11.34 10.43
CA TRP A 8 14.73 -10.02 9.87
C TRP A 8 15.72 -9.26 10.76
N LYS A 9 16.56 -8.43 10.14
CA LYS A 9 17.35 -7.40 10.84
C LYS A 9 16.76 -6.05 10.47
N LEU A 10 16.18 -5.37 11.45
CA LEU A 10 15.55 -4.06 11.27
C LEU A 10 16.57 -2.95 11.48
N ASN A 11 16.48 -1.88 10.69
CA ASN A 11 17.31 -0.68 10.75
C ASN A 11 16.70 0.39 9.83
N ASP A 12 17.42 1.49 9.60
CA ASP A 12 16.95 2.59 8.74
C ASP A 12 16.69 2.17 7.27
N GLU A 13 17.15 0.99 6.86
CA GLU A 13 16.98 0.45 5.51
C GLU A 13 15.88 -0.62 5.43
N TRP A 14 15.37 -1.11 6.57
CA TRP A 14 14.40 -2.20 6.65
C TRP A 14 13.39 -2.03 7.78
N SER A 15 12.10 -2.08 7.43
CA SER A 15 10.98 -2.08 8.38
C SER A 15 9.99 -3.21 8.08
N THR A 16 9.25 -3.65 9.09
CA THR A 16 8.20 -4.66 8.95
C THR A 16 6.86 -4.22 9.53
N LEU A 17 5.78 -4.50 8.81
CA LEU A 17 4.41 -4.40 9.31
C LEU A 17 3.88 -5.80 9.57
N HIS A 18 3.62 -6.10 10.85
CA HIS A 18 3.07 -7.39 11.27
C HIS A 18 1.56 -7.27 11.41
N ILE A 19 0.84 -8.09 10.66
CA ILE A 19 -0.62 -8.17 10.66
C ILE A 19 -1.05 -9.36 11.53
N GLU A 20 -2.27 -9.32 12.05
CA GLU A 20 -2.87 -10.48 12.72
C GLU A 20 -2.88 -11.71 11.78
N GLY A 21 -2.82 -12.91 12.34
CA GLY A 21 -2.68 -14.14 11.55
C GLY A 21 -1.25 -14.45 11.07
N GLY A 22 -0.28 -13.60 11.39
CA GLY A 22 1.15 -13.88 11.17
C GLY A 22 1.70 -13.45 9.82
N LEU A 23 0.89 -12.80 8.98
CA LEU A 23 1.34 -12.14 7.76
C LEU A 23 2.27 -10.96 8.12
N VAL A 24 3.36 -10.81 7.37
CA VAL A 24 4.31 -9.72 7.55
C VAL A 24 4.58 -9.08 6.20
N LEU A 25 4.32 -7.78 6.08
CA LEU A 25 4.81 -6.97 4.97
C LEU A 25 6.17 -6.41 5.35
N ALA A 26 7.14 -6.56 4.47
CA ALA A 26 8.50 -6.05 4.66
C ALA A 26 8.76 -4.92 3.68
N PHE A 27 9.37 -3.85 4.18
CA PHE A 27 9.70 -2.65 3.42
C PHE A 27 11.21 -2.50 3.45
N GLN A 28 11.82 -2.44 2.26
CA GLN A 28 13.24 -2.18 2.09
C GLN A 28 13.41 -0.83 1.41
N ARG A 29 14.39 -0.04 1.85
CA ARG A 29 14.81 1.16 1.13
C ARG A 29 15.37 0.77 -0.24
N ALA A 30 14.75 1.27 -1.30
CA ALA A 30 15.23 1.15 -2.67
C ALA A 30 15.81 2.50 -3.12
N VAL A 31 17.14 2.60 -3.19
CA VAL A 31 17.86 3.86 -3.46
C VAL A 31 17.49 4.44 -4.82
N ASP A 32 17.39 3.59 -5.84
CA ASP A 32 17.08 3.97 -7.22
C ASP A 32 15.59 3.73 -7.55
N TYR A 33 14.73 3.85 -6.54
CA TYR A 33 13.30 3.64 -6.71
C TYR A 33 12.70 4.64 -7.71
N VAL A 34 11.98 4.10 -8.69
CA VAL A 34 11.16 4.86 -9.61
C VAL A 34 9.71 4.47 -9.34
N ALA A 35 8.91 5.48 -8.98
CA ALA A 35 7.49 5.29 -8.74
C ALA A 35 6.79 4.76 -10.01
N PRO A 36 5.87 3.78 -9.87
CA PRO A 36 4.98 3.42 -10.96
C PRO A 36 4.04 4.60 -11.27
N GLU A 37 3.59 4.70 -12.51
CA GLU A 37 2.53 5.63 -12.91
C GLU A 37 1.35 4.79 -13.36
N TRP A 38 0.38 4.57 -12.48
CA TRP A 38 -0.81 3.81 -12.85
C TRP A 38 -1.76 4.67 -13.72
N PRO A 39 -2.39 4.12 -14.78
CA PRO A 39 -2.28 2.76 -15.31
C PRO A 39 -1.28 2.61 -16.47
N ASP A 40 -0.27 3.49 -16.57
CA ASP A 40 0.69 3.51 -17.69
C ASP A 40 1.55 2.23 -17.74
N PRO A 41 1.47 1.42 -18.82
CA PRO A 41 2.31 0.25 -18.99
C PRO A 41 3.81 0.58 -19.14
N GLY A 42 4.18 1.82 -19.45
CA GLY A 42 5.56 2.29 -19.49
C GLY A 42 6.23 2.43 -18.12
N LYS A 43 5.43 2.56 -17.05
CA LYS A 43 5.88 2.58 -15.64
C LYS A 43 4.94 1.70 -14.80
N PRO A 44 5.00 0.37 -15.02
CA PRO A 44 3.95 -0.53 -14.58
C PRO A 44 3.89 -0.68 -13.06
N GLN A 45 2.71 -1.03 -12.58
CA GLN A 45 2.48 -1.48 -11.21
C GLN A 45 3.46 -2.62 -10.83
N GLN A 46 4.04 -2.52 -9.63
CA GLN A 46 5.08 -3.44 -9.16
C GLN A 46 4.52 -4.61 -8.33
N PHE A 47 3.39 -4.40 -7.65
CA PHE A 47 2.67 -5.42 -6.88
C PHE A 47 1.18 -5.05 -6.82
N HIS A 48 0.33 -6.03 -6.50
CA HIS A 48 -1.09 -5.83 -6.24
C HIS A 48 -1.39 -6.05 -4.76
N LEU A 49 -2.00 -5.06 -4.12
CA LEU A 49 -2.44 -5.12 -2.72
C LEU A 49 -3.89 -4.64 -2.62
N ASP A 50 -4.73 -5.50 -2.07
CA ASP A 50 -6.11 -5.18 -1.73
C ASP A 50 -6.25 -5.04 -0.21
N VAL A 51 -6.91 -3.97 0.22
CA VAL A 51 -7.25 -3.73 1.63
C VAL A 51 -8.77 -3.78 1.76
N GLY A 52 -9.27 -4.83 2.41
CA GLY A 52 -10.68 -5.00 2.73
C GLY A 52 -11.16 -3.93 3.71
N VAL A 53 -12.25 -3.23 3.39
CA VAL A 53 -12.83 -2.18 4.22
C VAL A 53 -14.36 -2.30 4.28
N LYS A 54 -14.92 -1.96 5.44
CA LYS A 54 -16.38 -2.01 5.68
C LYS A 54 -17.13 -0.82 5.07
N ASP A 55 -16.43 0.28 4.84
CA ASP A 55 -16.98 1.53 4.29
C ASP A 55 -15.91 2.23 3.44
N LEU A 56 -16.15 2.29 2.12
CA LEU A 56 -15.22 2.90 1.16
C LEU A 56 -15.08 4.41 1.36
N GLY A 57 -16.14 5.10 1.76
CA GLY A 57 -16.14 6.55 1.96
C GLY A 57 -15.29 6.97 3.16
N LEU A 58 -15.49 6.29 4.29
CA LEU A 58 -14.67 6.49 5.49
C LEU A 58 -13.21 6.12 5.24
N ALA A 59 -12.97 5.00 4.57
CA ALA A 59 -11.61 4.56 4.25
C ALA A 59 -10.90 5.50 3.27
N LYS A 60 -11.60 6.03 2.25
CA LYS A 60 -11.08 7.07 1.34
C LYS A 60 -10.63 8.30 2.11
N ALA A 61 -11.48 8.81 3.01
CA ALA A 61 -11.12 9.97 3.82
C ALA A 61 -9.85 9.73 4.64
N GLU A 62 -9.70 8.54 5.21
CA GLU A 62 -8.52 8.18 5.99
C GLU A 62 -7.26 8.02 5.13
N VAL A 63 -7.36 7.38 3.96
CA VAL A 63 -6.23 7.26 3.02
C VAL A 63 -5.72 8.63 2.61
N LEU A 64 -6.62 9.54 2.23
CA LEU A 64 -6.26 10.92 1.86
C LEU A 64 -5.62 11.67 3.03
N ARG A 65 -6.15 11.50 4.26
CA ARG A 65 -5.60 12.11 5.47
C ARG A 65 -4.18 11.62 5.78
N LEU A 66 -3.87 10.35 5.46
CA LEU A 66 -2.55 9.74 5.62
C LEU A 66 -1.57 10.08 4.47
N GLY A 67 -1.99 10.86 3.48
CA GLY A 67 -1.16 11.29 2.35
C GLY A 67 -1.22 10.37 1.12
N GLY A 68 -2.17 9.42 1.09
CA GLY A 68 -2.47 8.66 -0.12
C GLY A 68 -3.16 9.54 -1.17
N THR A 69 -3.06 9.14 -2.43
CA THR A 69 -3.66 9.83 -3.57
C THR A 69 -4.74 8.96 -4.20
N LEU A 70 -5.92 9.51 -4.47
CA LEU A 70 -6.95 8.80 -5.24
C LEU A 70 -6.53 8.73 -6.71
N LEU A 71 -6.56 7.54 -7.29
CA LEU A 71 -6.27 7.30 -8.71
C LEU A 71 -7.54 7.01 -9.51
N ASP A 72 -8.45 6.19 -8.98
CA ASP A 72 -9.71 5.83 -9.66
C ASP A 72 -10.78 5.41 -8.64
N ASP A 73 -11.95 6.06 -8.66
CA ASP A 73 -13.14 5.68 -7.89
C ASP A 73 -14.37 5.40 -8.77
N SER A 74 -14.15 5.10 -10.05
CA SER A 74 -15.22 4.83 -11.02
C SER A 74 -15.99 3.53 -10.78
N GLN A 75 -15.43 2.61 -9.99
CA GLN A 75 -16.02 1.30 -9.70
C GLN A 75 -16.85 1.35 -8.41
N GLU A 76 -17.90 0.54 -8.36
CA GLU A 76 -18.84 0.57 -7.23
C GLU A 76 -18.31 -0.11 -5.96
N VAL A 77 -17.44 -1.13 -6.11
CA VAL A 77 -17.05 -2.02 -5.00
C VAL A 77 -15.56 -2.00 -4.66
N TRP A 78 -14.76 -1.23 -5.41
CA TRP A 78 -13.34 -1.03 -5.10
C TRP A 78 -12.82 0.28 -5.68
N TRP A 79 -11.89 0.94 -5.01
CA TRP A 79 -11.27 2.19 -5.48
C TRP A 79 -9.75 2.07 -5.42
N VAL A 80 -9.05 2.66 -6.39
CA VAL A 80 -7.58 2.63 -6.50
C VAL A 80 -6.99 3.89 -5.89
N PHE A 81 -5.97 3.68 -5.06
CA PHE A 81 -5.16 4.74 -4.47
C PHE A 81 -3.68 4.48 -4.70
N ALA A 82 -2.87 5.52 -4.65
CA ALA A 82 -1.43 5.42 -4.51
C ALA A 82 -1.01 5.73 -3.08
N ASP A 83 -0.06 4.97 -2.54
CA ASP A 83 0.64 5.33 -1.31
C ASP A 83 1.55 6.56 -1.54
N PRO A 84 2.18 7.14 -0.49
CA PRO A 84 3.06 8.30 -0.66
C PRO A 84 4.30 8.06 -1.53
N ALA A 85 4.70 6.80 -1.75
CA ALA A 85 5.77 6.44 -2.67
C ALA A 85 5.28 6.24 -4.12
N GLY A 86 3.96 6.18 -4.34
CA GLY A 86 3.34 6.04 -5.66
C GLY A 86 2.82 4.63 -5.94
N HIS A 87 2.96 3.66 -5.03
CA HIS A 87 2.50 2.29 -5.29
C HIS A 87 0.98 2.22 -5.32
N PRO A 88 0.37 1.70 -6.40
CA PRO A 88 -1.07 1.54 -6.44
C PRO A 88 -1.52 0.38 -5.55
N PHE A 89 -2.62 0.58 -4.83
CA PHE A 89 -3.34 -0.41 -4.04
C PHE A 89 -4.85 -0.14 -4.13
N CYS A 90 -5.67 -1.16 -3.87
CA CYS A 90 -7.12 -1.02 -3.88
C CYS A 90 -7.69 -1.04 -2.46
N LEU A 91 -8.66 -0.19 -2.20
CA LEU A 91 -9.65 -0.43 -1.15
C LEU A 91 -10.77 -1.26 -1.77
N VAL A 92 -11.10 -2.40 -1.15
CA VAL A 92 -12.14 -3.31 -1.64
C VAL A 92 -13.22 -3.42 -0.57
N TRP A 93 -14.49 -3.28 -0.95
CA TRP A 93 -15.58 -3.42 0.00
C TRP A 93 -15.73 -4.88 0.46
N GLU A 94 -15.75 -5.09 1.78
CA GLU A 94 -15.93 -6.40 2.44
C GLU A 94 -16.93 -6.31 3.59
#